data_AF-A0A8T6F1L7-F1
#
_entry.id   AF-A0A8T6F1L7-F1
#
_cell.length_a   1.000
_cell.length_b   1.000
_cell.length_c   1.000
_cell.angle_alpha   90.00
_cell.angle_beta   90.00
_cell.angle_gamma   90.00
#
_symmetry.space_group_name_H-M   'P 1'
#
loop_
_entity.id
_entity.type
_entity.pdbx_description
1 polymer ?
#
loop_
_entity_poly.entity_id
_entity_poly.type
_entity_poly.pdbx_seq_one_letter_code
_entity_poly.pdbx_strand_id
1 'polypeptide(L)'
;MVRARKARSGRPPASHAGNAALSYPERAEPTTAAGRQAMASDETNARPRRIAIVGGGISGLGAAWALHHHPDRFDFRLFEARDQVGGNAITSEMPQGDGSSIPFDISVTACIPSVYQHILL
;
A
#
# COMPACT_ATOMS: atom_id res chain seq x y z
N MET A 1 48.82 -30.58 -7.10
CA MET A 1 47.79 -29.55 -7.36
C MET A 1 46.45 -30.06 -6.80
N VAL A 2 46.12 -29.69 -5.57
CA VAL A 2 45.03 -30.30 -4.79
C VAL A 2 43.73 -29.51 -5.01
N ARG A 3 42.70 -30.16 -5.57
CA ARG A 3 41.34 -29.61 -5.69
C ARG A 3 40.62 -29.71 -4.35
N ALA A 4 40.28 -28.56 -3.76
CA ALA A 4 39.39 -28.50 -2.60
C ALA A 4 37.93 -28.78 -3.03
N ARG A 5 37.31 -29.81 -2.44
CA ARG A 5 35.86 -30.06 -2.58
C ARG A 5 35.12 -29.13 -1.61
N LYS A 6 34.25 -28.27 -2.13
CA LYS A 6 33.36 -27.42 -1.32
C LYS A 6 32.32 -28.33 -0.65
N ALA A 7 32.30 -28.35 0.68
CA ALA A 7 31.33 -29.10 1.47
C ALA A 7 29.91 -28.56 1.22
N ARG A 8 28.93 -29.45 1.01
CA ARG A 8 27.51 -29.09 1.02
C ARG A 8 27.11 -28.82 2.47
N SER A 9 26.91 -27.56 2.82
CA SER A 9 26.24 -27.20 4.07
C SER A 9 24.75 -27.57 3.94
N GLY A 10 24.31 -28.52 4.76
CA GLY A 10 22.90 -28.86 4.90
C GLY A 10 22.10 -27.62 5.33
N ARG A 11 20.95 -27.41 4.70
CA ARG A 11 19.99 -26.37 5.10
C ARG A 11 19.34 -26.83 6.42
N PRO A 12 19.44 -26.07 7.53
CA PRO A 12 18.67 -26.39 8.71
C PRO A 12 17.17 -26.22 8.42
N PRO A 13 16.29 -27.00 9.07
CA PRO A 13 14.84 -26.86 8.88
C PRO A 13 14.39 -25.46 9.28
N ALA A 14 13.42 -24.91 8.56
CA ALA A 14 12.83 -23.62 8.85
C ALA A 14 12.18 -23.65 10.24
N SER A 15 12.90 -23.14 11.25
CA SER A 15 12.30 -22.80 12.53
C SER A 15 11.26 -21.73 12.27
N HIS A 16 10.02 -22.00 12.66
CA HIS A 16 8.92 -21.05 12.58
C HIS A 16 9.27 -19.88 13.51
N ALA A 17 9.83 -18.82 12.93
CA ALA A 17 9.96 -17.54 13.59
C ALA A 17 8.53 -17.05 13.83
N GLY A 18 8.06 -17.21 15.06
CA GLY A 18 6.75 -16.74 15.48
C GLY A 18 6.59 -15.27 15.12
N ASN A 19 5.38 -14.91 14.69
CA ASN A 19 4.93 -13.52 14.62
C ASN A 19 5.16 -12.89 16.00
N ALA A 20 6.24 -12.15 16.16
CA ALA A 20 6.34 -11.15 17.20
C ALA A 20 5.30 -10.09 16.84
N ALA A 21 4.11 -10.23 17.42
CA ALA A 21 3.09 -9.21 17.38
C ALA A 21 3.73 -7.91 17.87
N LEU A 22 3.88 -6.94 16.97
CA LEU A 22 4.16 -5.57 17.34
C LEU A 22 2.95 -5.11 18.16
N SER A 23 3.07 -5.22 19.49
CA SER A 23 2.11 -4.69 20.44
C SER A 23 2.15 -3.18 20.33
N TYR A 24 1.22 -2.61 19.56
CA TYR A 24 0.90 -1.19 19.69
C TYR A 24 0.31 -0.98 21.09
N PRO A 25 0.78 -0.01 21.88
CA PRO A 25 0.12 0.31 23.13
C PRO A 25 -1.31 0.72 22.81
N GLU A 26 -2.27 0.06 23.44
CA GLU A 26 -3.66 0.47 23.46
C GLU A 26 -3.70 1.93 23.93
N ARG A 27 -4.20 2.83 23.08
CA ARG A 27 -4.33 4.23 23.47
C ARG A 27 -5.31 4.29 24.64
N ALA A 28 -4.81 4.66 25.81
CA ALA A 28 -5.64 4.82 26.98
C ALA A 28 -6.77 5.81 26.68
N GLU A 29 -8.01 5.33 26.73
CA GLU A 29 -9.20 6.17 26.66
C GLU A 29 -9.21 7.12 27.88
N PRO A 30 -9.34 8.45 27.68
CA PRO A 30 -9.31 9.38 28.79
C PRO A 30 -10.55 9.15 29.68
N THR A 31 -10.33 8.61 30.87
CA THR A 31 -11.39 8.28 31.86
C THR A 31 -12.03 9.52 32.50
N THR A 32 -11.47 10.72 32.32
CA THR A 32 -11.96 11.94 32.97
C THR A 32 -13.02 12.66 32.14
N ALA A 33 -14.02 13.23 32.82
CA ALA A 33 -15.07 14.04 32.21
C ALA A 33 -14.51 15.26 31.44
N ALA A 34 -13.38 15.81 31.88
CA ALA A 34 -12.63 16.85 31.16
C ALA A 34 -12.04 16.34 29.83
N GLY A 35 -11.57 15.09 29.78
CA GLY A 35 -11.10 14.45 28.54
C GLY A 35 -12.22 14.17 27.55
N ARG A 36 -13.42 13.83 28.05
CA ARG A 36 -14.65 13.70 27.22
C ARG A 36 -15.15 15.05 26.70
N GLN A 37 -15.06 16.11 27.50
CA GLN A 37 -15.47 17.47 27.07
C GLN A 37 -14.52 18.07 26.04
N ALA A 38 -13.22 17.79 26.11
CA ALA A 38 -12.25 18.20 25.08
C ALA A 38 -12.51 17.53 23.72
N MET A 39 -12.93 16.26 23.71
CA MET A 39 -13.36 15.54 22.50
C MET A 39 -14.68 16.09 21.94
N ALA A 40 -15.67 16.35 22.82
CA ALA A 40 -16.97 16.89 22.41
C ALA A 40 -16.89 18.31 21.82
N SER A 41 -15.90 19.12 22.23
CA SER A 41 -15.68 20.46 21.68
C SER A 41 -14.99 20.47 20.31
N ASP A 42 -14.30 19.39 19.93
CA ASP A 42 -13.64 19.26 18.63
C ASP A 42 -14.64 18.86 17.52
N GLU A 43 -15.70 18.14 17.86
CA GLU A 43 -16.72 17.63 16.93
C GLU A 43 -17.55 18.72 16.23
N THR A 44 -17.58 19.96 16.74
CA THR A 44 -18.45 21.02 16.18
C THR A 44 -17.74 21.90 15.13
N ASN A 45 -16.42 21.76 14.93
CA ASN A 45 -15.67 22.51 13.90
C ASN A 45 -14.38 21.80 13.44
N ALA A 46 -14.35 20.47 13.48
CA ALA A 46 -13.16 19.69 13.11
C ALA A 46 -12.85 19.88 11.63
N ARG A 47 -11.79 20.64 11.33
CA ARG A 47 -11.25 20.74 9.97
C ARG A 47 -10.91 19.33 9.46
N PRO A 48 -11.02 19.06 8.15
CA PRO A 48 -10.67 17.77 7.58
C PRO A 48 -9.28 17.30 8.01
N ARG A 49 -9.16 16.03 8.37
CA ARG A 49 -7.88 15.43 8.79
C ARG A 49 -6.93 15.41 7.60
N ARG A 50 -5.74 15.99 7.80
CA ARG A 50 -4.71 16.11 6.76
C ARG A 50 -3.87 14.84 6.66
N ILE A 51 -3.80 14.23 5.47
CA ILE A 51 -3.15 12.94 5.23
C ILE A 51 -2.12 13.08 4.09
N ALA A 52 -0.93 12.54 4.29
CA ALA A 52 0.05 12.36 3.23
C ALA A 52 0.11 10.88 2.82
N ILE A 53 -0.07 10.60 1.54
CA ILE A 53 0.08 9.27 0.94
C ILE A 53 1.41 9.27 0.19
N VAL A 54 2.33 8.39 0.56
CA VAL A 54 3.64 8.26 -0.08
C VAL A 54 3.67 7.00 -0.92
N GLY A 55 3.78 7.17 -2.25
CA GLY A 55 3.71 6.13 -3.26
C GLY A 55 2.39 6.14 -4.01
N GLY A 56 2.46 6.33 -5.33
CA GLY A 56 1.35 6.32 -6.29
C GLY A 56 1.12 4.98 -6.97
N GLY A 57 1.49 3.88 -6.33
CA GLY A 57 1.14 2.52 -6.79
C GLY A 57 -0.33 2.18 -6.53
N ILE A 58 -0.77 0.98 -6.92
CA ILE A 58 -2.15 0.52 -6.76
C ILE A 58 -2.70 0.69 -5.32
N SER A 59 -1.88 0.43 -4.30
CA SER A 59 -2.29 0.59 -2.90
C SER A 59 -2.48 2.05 -2.49
N GLY A 60 -1.56 2.94 -2.90
CA GLY A 60 -1.64 4.36 -2.60
C GLY A 60 -2.80 5.04 -3.33
N LEU A 61 -3.01 4.69 -4.60
CA LEU A 61 -4.17 5.13 -5.38
C LEU A 61 -5.47 4.59 -4.81
N GLY A 62 -5.51 3.31 -4.38
CA GLY A 62 -6.68 2.74 -3.70
C GLY A 62 -7.00 3.45 -2.39
N ALA A 63 -5.99 3.77 -1.59
CA ALA A 63 -6.16 4.56 -0.37
C ALA A 63 -6.67 5.99 -0.68
N ALA A 64 -6.09 6.66 -1.68
CA ALA A 64 -6.52 7.98 -2.13
C ALA A 64 -7.99 7.95 -2.60
N TRP A 65 -8.34 6.95 -3.40
CA TRP A 65 -9.71 6.74 -3.88
C TRP A 65 -10.69 6.55 -2.72
N ALA A 66 -10.37 5.72 -1.73
CA ALA A 66 -11.22 5.52 -0.56
C ALA A 66 -11.41 6.80 0.27
N LEU A 67 -10.33 7.57 0.49
CA LEU A 67 -10.39 8.83 1.22
C LEU A 67 -11.17 9.92 0.47
N HIS A 68 -11.11 9.91 -0.86
CA HIS A 68 -11.82 10.86 -1.72
C HIS A 68 -13.35 10.82 -1.54
N HIS A 69 -13.91 9.70 -1.09
CA HIS A 69 -15.35 9.56 -0.81
C HIS A 69 -15.82 10.28 0.46
N HIS A 70 -14.91 10.82 1.26
CA HIS A 70 -15.21 11.53 2.51
C HIS A 70 -14.46 12.87 2.62
N PRO A 71 -14.70 13.81 1.69
CA PRO A 71 -13.95 15.07 1.62
C PRO A 71 -14.24 16.02 2.79
N ASP A 72 -15.37 15.84 3.47
CA ASP A 72 -15.73 16.52 4.72
C ASP A 72 -14.83 16.09 5.89
N ARG A 73 -14.29 14.87 5.84
CA ARG A 73 -13.46 14.31 6.92
C ARG A 73 -11.97 14.31 6.61
N PHE A 74 -11.57 14.30 5.34
CA PHE A 74 -10.19 14.12 4.93
C PHE A 74 -9.73 15.13 3.87
N ASP A 75 -8.54 15.69 4.07
CA ASP A 75 -7.76 16.44 3.09
C ASP A 75 -6.46 15.66 2.84
N PHE A 76 -6.26 15.13 1.65
CA PHE A 76 -5.08 14.30 1.36
C PHE A 76 -4.21 14.85 0.23
N ARG A 77 -2.92 14.56 0.30
CA ARG A 77 -1.97 14.73 -0.79
C ARG A 77 -1.24 13.43 -1.06
N LEU A 78 -1.14 13.06 -2.33
CA LEU A 78 -0.37 11.93 -2.79
C LEU A 78 0.97 12.41 -3.35
N PHE A 79 2.04 11.76 -2.93
CA PHE A 79 3.40 12.01 -3.39
C PHE A 79 3.91 10.75 -4.08
N GLU A 80 4.28 10.86 -5.35
CA GLU A 80 4.92 9.81 -6.14
C GLU A 80 6.28 10.31 -6.60
N ALA A 81 7.28 9.42 -6.61
CA ALA A 81 8.65 9.77 -6.96
C ALA A 81 8.84 9.87 -8.48
N ARG A 82 8.04 9.16 -9.27
CA ARG A 82 8.07 9.16 -10.74
C ARG A 82 7.09 10.17 -11.32
N ASP A 83 7.28 10.48 -12.59
CA ASP A 83 6.35 11.32 -13.38
C ASP A 83 5.06 10.59 -13.79
N GLN A 84 4.90 9.33 -13.33
CA GLN A 84 3.77 8.47 -13.65
C GLN A 84 3.31 7.71 -12.40
N VAL A 85 1.99 7.59 -12.25
CA VAL A 85 1.35 6.75 -11.23
C VAL A 85 1.17 5.30 -11.72
N GLY A 86 0.85 4.37 -10.83
CA GLY A 86 0.57 2.96 -11.14
C GLY A 86 1.57 1.99 -10.48
N GLY A 87 2.77 2.45 -10.16
CA GLY A 87 3.79 1.62 -9.52
C GLY A 87 4.26 0.48 -10.43
N ASN A 88 3.89 -0.77 -10.13
CA ASN A 88 4.17 -1.93 -10.97
C ASN A 88 3.09 -2.18 -12.04
N ALA A 89 1.93 -1.51 -11.95
CA ALA A 89 0.93 -1.54 -13.01
C ALA A 89 1.40 -0.61 -14.13
N ILE A 90 2.19 -1.16 -15.06
CA ILE A 90 2.78 -0.45 -16.19
C ILE A 90 2.50 -1.24 -17.46
N THR A 91 1.89 -0.55 -18.42
CA THR A 91 1.78 -0.98 -19.81
C THR A 91 2.97 -0.42 -20.58
N SER A 92 3.73 -1.30 -21.22
CA SER A 92 4.86 -0.97 -22.09
C SER A 92 4.44 -1.06 -23.55
N GLU A 93 5.07 -0.26 -24.40
CA GLU A 93 4.82 -0.23 -25.83
C GLU A 93 5.83 -1.12 -26.56
N MET A 94 5.35 -2.16 -27.26
CA MET A 94 6.20 -3.05 -28.07
C MET A 94 6.18 -2.61 -29.53
N PRO A 95 7.29 -2.07 -30.07
CA PRO A 95 7.34 -1.62 -31.45
C PRO A 95 7.24 -2.80 -32.43
N GLN A 96 6.54 -2.59 -33.54
CA GLN A 96 6.33 -3.55 -34.62
C GLN A 96 7.10 -3.16 -35.88
N GLY A 97 7.30 -4.13 -36.78
CA GLY A 97 8.06 -3.92 -38.03
C GLY A 97 7.39 -2.97 -39.03
N ASP A 98 6.08 -2.74 -38.90
CA ASP A 98 5.29 -1.82 -39.72
C ASP A 98 5.19 -0.40 -39.12
N GLY A 99 5.90 -0.14 -38.02
CA GLY A 99 5.86 1.14 -37.29
C GLY A 99 4.70 1.29 -36.31
N SER A 100 3.81 0.28 -36.19
CA SER A 100 2.81 0.24 -35.12
C SER A 100 3.41 -0.16 -33.77
N SER A 101 2.62 -0.08 -32.70
CA SER A 101 2.99 -0.53 -31.36
C SER A 101 1.89 -1.38 -30.75
N ILE A 102 2.28 -2.39 -29.98
CA ILE A 102 1.37 -3.24 -29.21
C ILE A 102 1.58 -2.95 -27.71
N PRO A 103 0.55 -2.49 -26.98
CA PRO A 103 0.65 -2.34 -25.54
C PRO A 103 0.72 -3.71 -24.87
N PHE A 104 1.63 -3.89 -23.92
CA PHE A 104 1.75 -5.11 -23.13
C PHE A 104 2.11 -4.82 -21.67
N ASP A 105 1.52 -5.57 -20.75
CA ASP A 105 1.78 -5.41 -19.32
C ASP A 105 2.97 -6.28 -18.88
N ILE A 106 3.88 -5.70 -18.10
CA ILE A 106 5.12 -6.37 -17.67
C ILE A 106 5.04 -7.02 -16.29
N SER A 107 4.04 -6.66 -15.48
CA SER A 107 3.94 -7.13 -14.09
C SER A 107 2.51 -7.41 -13.67
N VAL A 108 1.67 -6.39 -13.54
CA VAL A 108 0.25 -6.56 -13.20
C VAL A 108 -0.51 -6.90 -14.47
N THR A 109 -0.66 -8.20 -14.78
CA THR A 109 -1.16 -8.68 -16.09
C THR A 109 -2.54 -9.33 -16.05
N ALA A 110 -3.02 -9.74 -14.87
CA ALA A 110 -4.29 -10.46 -14.75
C ALA A 110 -5.11 -9.96 -13.56
N CYS A 111 -6.40 -9.74 -13.80
CA CYS A 111 -7.39 -9.53 -12.76
C CYS A 111 -8.42 -10.67 -12.83
N ILE A 112 -8.36 -11.59 -11.87
CA ILE A 112 -9.30 -12.70 -11.74
C ILE A 112 -10.42 -12.26 -10.79
N PRO A 113 -11.67 -12.09 -11.26
CA PRO A 113 -12.74 -11.50 -10.44
C PRO A 113 -13.02 -12.23 -9.12
N SER A 114 -12.91 -13.56 -9.12
CA SER A 114 -13.10 -14.37 -7.91
C SER A 114 -12.00 -14.16 -6.85
N VAL A 115 -10.82 -13.69 -7.26
CA VAL A 115 -9.68 -13.44 -6.37
C VAL A 115 -9.63 -11.97 -5.93
N TYR A 116 -9.99 -11.03 -6.82
CA TYR A 116 -9.90 -9.59 -6.58
C TYR A 116 -11.27 -8.93 -6.41
N GLN A 117 -12.04 -9.41 -5.43
CA GLN A 117 -13.41 -8.95 -5.20
C GLN A 117 -13.53 -7.44 -4.92
N HIS A 118 -12.50 -6.84 -4.32
CA HIS A 118 -12.49 -5.43 -3.92
C HIS A 118 -12.12 -4.45 -5.04
N ILE A 119 -11.77 -4.94 -6.23
CA ILE A 119 -11.39 -4.09 -7.38
C ILE A 119 -12.56 -3.92 -8.36
N LEU A 120 -13.51 -4.86 -8.39
CA LEU A 120 -14.55 -4.95 -9.42
C LEU A 120 -15.97 -4.64 -8.92
N LEU A 121 -16.13 -4.22 -7.67
CA LEU A 121 -17.40 -3.86 -7.03
C LEU A 121 -17.35 -2.41 -6.56
#